data_AF-E8M892-F1
#
_entry.id   AF-E8M892-F1
#
_cell.length_a   1.000
_cell.length_b   1.000
_cell.length_c   1.000
_cell.angle_alpha   90.00
_cell.angle_beta   90.00
_cell.angle_gamma   90.00
#
_symmetry.space_group_name_H-M   'P 1'
#
loop_
_entity.id
_entity.type
_entity.pdbx_description
1 polymer ?
#
loop_
_entity_poly.entity_id
_entity_poly.type
_entity_poly.pdbx_seq_one_letter_code
_entity_poly.pdbx_strand_id
1 'polypeptide(L)'
;METSWQDVAIEAIKILGPAMVTGVAAYFTATIQLKAKLKQIEKNSEYKAREKVFDFKTEKYNKLDKSLAILNESLSFLAGMSMTDRDDQYAINSFVAKHLSTFIYSAPFDVKLTIDQFLPLATEYPREFDKLQKDLLLVEELKQPNNYDQVNDTIVTFIGVYGFISCCSKIVAEKEALEVFEPYNNPNA
;
A
#
# COMPACT_ATOMS: atom_id res chain seq x y z
N MET A 1 -56.69 64.56 10.01
CA MET A 1 -55.29 64.28 9.65
C MET A 1 -55.34 63.27 8.54
N GLU A 2 -55.32 63.75 7.29
CA GLU A 2 -55.27 62.87 6.13
C GLU A 2 -53.82 62.44 5.94
N THR A 3 -53.51 61.18 6.22
CA THR A 3 -52.21 60.60 5.86
C THR A 3 -52.17 60.46 4.35
N SER A 4 -51.31 61.25 3.71
CA SER A 4 -51.07 61.16 2.28
C SER A 4 -50.46 59.79 1.96
N TRP A 5 -50.92 59.14 0.89
CA TRP A 5 -50.34 57.89 0.39
C TRP A 5 -48.83 57.97 0.14
N GLN A 6 -48.29 59.19 -0.05
CA GLN A 6 -46.86 59.44 -0.17
C GLN A 6 -46.10 59.24 1.15
N ASP A 7 -46.70 59.58 2.30
CA ASP A 7 -46.05 59.42 3.62
C ASP A 7 -45.94 57.94 4.00
N VAL A 8 -46.99 57.17 3.71
CA VAL A 8 -47.02 55.71 3.92
C VAL A 8 -45.99 55.01 3.01
N ALA A 9 -45.84 55.45 1.76
CA ALA A 9 -44.86 54.91 0.83
C ALA A 9 -43.41 55.21 1.26
N ILE A 10 -43.14 56.42 1.78
CA ILE A 10 -41.81 56.81 2.26
C ILE A 10 -41.44 56.06 3.54
N GLU A 11 -42.37 55.86 4.48
CA GLU A 11 -42.14 55.02 5.67
C GLU A 11 -41.89 53.56 5.31
N ALA A 12 -42.67 53.01 4.37
CA ALA A 12 -42.46 51.64 3.89
C ALA A 12 -41.08 51.47 3.23
N ILE A 13 -40.61 52.44 2.44
CA ILE A 13 -39.27 52.40 1.82
C ILE A 13 -38.15 52.53 2.87
N LYS A 14 -38.34 53.33 3.93
CA LYS A 14 -37.37 53.45 5.04
C LYS A 14 -37.22 52.15 5.82
N ILE A 15 -38.26 51.32 5.89
CA ILE A 15 -38.24 50.03 6.58
C ILE A 15 -37.76 48.92 5.63
N LEU A 16 -38.27 48.88 4.41
CA LEU A 16 -38.01 47.81 3.43
C LEU A 16 -36.68 47.97 2.70
N GLY A 17 -36.21 49.20 2.49
CA GLY A 17 -34.94 49.49 1.80
C GLY A 17 -33.73 48.90 2.53
N PRO A 18 -33.52 49.20 3.82
CA PRO A 18 -32.43 48.60 4.60
C PRO A 18 -32.57 47.08 4.71
N ALA A 19 -33.79 46.55 4.84
CA ALA A 19 -34.05 45.11 4.89
C ALA A 19 -33.69 44.42 3.56
N MET A 20 -34.03 45.02 2.42
CA MET A 20 -33.65 44.52 1.10
C MET A 20 -32.13 44.56 0.90
N VAL A 21 -31.48 45.69 1.22
CA VAL A 21 -30.02 45.82 1.09
C VAL A 21 -29.31 44.82 1.99
N THR A 22 -29.78 44.63 3.22
CA THR A 22 -29.25 43.64 4.17
C THR A 22 -29.47 42.22 3.65
N GLY A 23 -30.65 41.92 3.07
CA GLY A 23 -30.93 40.63 2.45
C GLY A 23 -30.03 40.32 1.26
N VAL A 24 -29.78 41.31 0.40
CA VAL A 24 -28.86 41.19 -0.74
C VAL A 24 -27.42 41.01 -0.27
N ALA A 25 -26.96 41.80 0.70
CA ALA A 25 -25.62 41.67 1.26
C ALA A 25 -25.42 40.32 1.98
N ALA A 26 -26.43 39.84 2.71
CA ALA A 26 -26.45 38.52 3.34
C ALA A 26 -26.40 37.38 2.32
N TYR A 27 -27.10 37.51 1.19
CA TYR A 27 -27.06 36.52 0.10
C TYR A 27 -25.66 36.43 -0.54
N PHE A 28 -25.01 37.56 -0.83
CA PHE A 28 -23.65 37.58 -1.37
C PHE A 28 -22.61 37.02 -0.38
N THR A 29 -22.71 37.39 0.89
CA THR A 29 -21.79 36.86 1.91
C THR A 29 -21.99 35.36 2.17
N ALA A 30 -23.24 34.89 2.20
CA ALA A 30 -23.56 33.47 2.33
C ALA A 30 -23.02 32.66 1.15
N THR A 31 -23.18 33.14 -0.09
CA THR A 31 -22.67 32.43 -1.28
C THR A 31 -21.13 32.39 -1.33
N ILE A 32 -20.44 33.45 -0.92
CA ILE A 32 -18.98 33.47 -0.80
C ILE A 32 -18.49 32.51 0.30
N GLN A 33 -19.12 32.52 1.48
CA GLN A 33 -18.78 31.58 2.56
C GLN A 33 -19.05 30.13 2.17
N LEU A 34 -20.13 29.87 1.43
CA LEU A 34 -20.51 28.52 1.01
C LEU A 34 -19.53 27.99 -0.06
N LYS A 35 -19.10 28.84 -1.00
CA LYS A 35 -18.00 28.51 -1.93
C LYS A 35 -16.68 28.26 -1.21
N ALA A 36 -16.33 29.10 -0.23
CA ALA A 36 -15.13 28.90 0.57
C ALA A 36 -15.17 27.60 1.38
N LYS A 37 -16.32 27.29 2.01
CA LYS A 37 -16.54 26.02 2.72
C LYS A 37 -16.52 24.82 1.79
N LEU A 38 -17.12 24.90 0.60
CA LEU A 38 -17.04 23.82 -0.40
C LEU A 38 -15.59 23.55 -0.78
N LYS A 39 -14.81 24.60 -1.09
CA LYS A 39 -13.38 24.48 -1.40
C LYS A 39 -12.58 23.91 -0.22
N GLN A 40 -12.96 24.24 1.01
CA GLN A 40 -12.35 23.71 2.23
C GLN A 40 -12.73 22.25 2.47
N ILE A 41 -13.98 21.86 2.21
CA ILE A 41 -14.48 20.48 2.30
C ILE A 41 -13.80 19.61 1.24
N GLU A 42 -13.66 20.09 0.00
CA GLU A 42 -12.92 19.40 -1.06
C GLU A 42 -11.47 19.18 -0.65
N LYS A 43 -10.75 20.22 -0.24
CA LYS A 43 -9.36 20.09 0.23
C LYS A 43 -9.22 19.18 1.45
N ASN A 44 -10.18 19.20 2.38
CA ASN A 44 -10.13 18.39 3.59
C ASN A 44 -10.52 16.92 3.30
N SER A 45 -11.42 16.70 2.35
CA SER A 45 -11.75 15.37 1.81
C SER A 45 -10.55 14.78 1.06
N GLU A 46 -9.87 15.61 0.27
CA GLU A 46 -8.63 15.25 -0.43
C GLU A 46 -7.52 14.92 0.56
N TYR A 47 -7.30 15.74 1.60
CA TYR A 47 -6.31 15.45 2.64
C TYR A 47 -6.61 14.14 3.39
N LYS A 48 -7.89 13.89 3.75
CA LYS A 48 -8.30 12.63 4.37
C LYS A 48 -8.16 11.43 3.44
N ALA A 49 -8.35 11.62 2.14
CA ALA A 49 -8.07 10.58 1.16
C ALA A 49 -6.56 10.29 1.07
N ARG A 50 -5.70 11.32 1.12
CA ARG A 50 -4.23 11.18 1.20
C ARG A 50 -3.80 10.40 2.44
N GLU A 51 -4.33 10.78 3.61
CA GLU A 51 -4.08 10.10 4.88
C GLU A 51 -4.49 8.63 4.80
N LYS A 52 -5.69 8.32 4.28
CA LYS A 52 -6.15 6.93 4.14
C LYS A 52 -5.34 6.08 3.15
N VAL A 53 -4.91 6.65 2.02
CA VAL A 53 -4.07 5.94 1.05
C VAL A 53 -2.69 5.67 1.64
N PHE A 54 -2.12 6.67 2.32
CA PHE A 54 -0.84 6.54 3.01
C PHE A 54 -0.91 5.51 4.15
N ASP A 55 -1.97 5.55 4.96
CA ASP A 55 -2.22 4.60 6.05
C ASP A 55 -2.38 3.18 5.50
N PHE A 56 -3.18 3.00 4.44
CA PHE A 56 -3.37 1.69 3.81
C PHE A 56 -2.06 1.10 3.28
N LYS A 57 -1.21 1.91 2.63
CA LYS A 57 0.09 1.45 2.14
C LYS A 57 1.07 1.19 3.29
N THR A 58 1.11 2.04 4.31
CA THR A 58 1.88 1.82 5.55
C THR A 58 1.47 0.53 6.25
N GLU A 59 0.17 0.25 6.30
CA GLU A 59 -0.37 -1.01 6.81
C GLU A 59 0.07 -2.20 5.95
N LYS A 60 0.06 -2.07 4.61
CA LYS A 60 0.58 -3.09 3.68
C LYS A 60 2.06 -3.38 3.94
N TYR A 61 2.89 -2.34 4.13
CA TYR A 61 4.31 -2.49 4.50
C TYR A 61 4.49 -3.24 5.82
N ASN A 62 3.78 -2.81 6.86
CA ASN A 62 3.87 -3.42 8.19
C ASN A 62 3.40 -4.88 8.17
N LYS A 63 2.38 -5.22 7.37
CA LYS A 63 1.93 -6.60 7.17
C LYS A 63 2.97 -7.43 6.45
N LEU A 64 3.61 -6.89 5.42
CA LEU A 64 4.64 -7.57 4.66
C LEU A 64 5.89 -7.83 5.52
N ASP A 65 6.32 -6.86 6.32
CA ASP A 65 7.42 -7.02 7.28
C ASP A 65 7.12 -8.04 8.37
N LYS A 66 5.91 -8.02 8.93
CA LYS A 66 5.47 -9.04 9.89
C LYS A 66 5.44 -10.44 9.27
N SER A 67 4.91 -10.55 8.05
CA SER A 67 4.83 -11.84 7.35
C SER A 67 6.22 -12.39 7.03
N LEU A 68 7.15 -11.52 6.62
CA LEU A 68 8.54 -11.90 6.40
C LEU A 68 9.24 -12.30 7.72
N ALA A 69 9.01 -11.56 8.81
CA ALA A 69 9.59 -11.91 10.11
C ALA A 69 9.11 -13.29 10.58
N ILE A 70 7.80 -13.57 10.47
CA ILE A 70 7.21 -14.87 10.80
C ILE A 70 7.76 -15.97 9.90
N LEU A 71 7.89 -15.70 8.59
CA LEU A 71 8.45 -16.65 7.64
C LEU A 71 9.91 -16.96 7.97
N ASN A 72 10.72 -15.95 8.25
CA ASN A 72 12.13 -16.10 8.58
C ASN A 72 12.33 -16.82 9.92
N GLU A 73 11.50 -16.51 10.92
CA GLU A 73 11.47 -17.22 12.21
C GLU A 73 11.11 -18.69 12.00
N SER A 74 10.06 -18.96 11.22
CA SER A 74 9.62 -20.33 10.91
C SER A 74 10.71 -21.11 10.17
N LEU A 75 11.32 -20.53 9.14
CA LEU A 75 12.41 -21.15 8.40
C LEU A 75 13.65 -21.37 9.28
N SER A 76 14.01 -20.41 10.13
CA SER A 76 15.13 -20.55 11.08
C SER A 76 14.86 -21.64 12.12
N PHE A 77 13.62 -21.74 12.60
CA PHE A 77 13.19 -22.80 13.51
C PHE A 77 13.25 -24.18 12.83
N LEU A 78 12.79 -24.28 11.58
CA LEU A 78 12.93 -25.49 10.75
C LEU A 78 14.41 -25.87 10.56
N ALA A 79 15.29 -24.90 10.30
CA ALA A 79 16.73 -25.14 10.20
C ALA A 79 17.28 -25.73 11.50
N GLY A 80 16.92 -25.16 12.66
CA GLY A 80 17.30 -25.68 13.97
C GLY A 80 16.83 -27.12 14.21
N MET A 81 15.56 -27.43 13.91
CA MET A 81 15.01 -28.78 14.05
C MET A 81 15.69 -29.80 13.14
N SER A 82 16.10 -29.38 11.94
CA SER A 82 16.85 -30.24 11.02
C SER A 82 18.22 -30.67 11.57
N MET A 83 18.78 -29.95 12.57
CA MET A 83 20.08 -30.29 13.14
C MET A 83 20.01 -31.31 14.29
N THR A 84 18.83 -31.57 14.86
CA THR A 84 18.68 -32.39 16.09
C THR A 84 18.53 -33.89 15.88
N ASP A 85 18.15 -34.37 14.68
CA ASP A 85 17.81 -35.79 14.42
C ASP A 85 18.62 -36.41 13.26
N ARG A 86 19.94 -36.21 13.24
CA ARG A 86 20.79 -36.47 12.05
C ARG A 86 20.86 -37.91 11.52
N ASP A 87 20.39 -38.92 12.25
CA ASP A 87 20.68 -40.33 11.97
C ASP A 87 19.52 -41.17 11.37
N ASP A 88 18.33 -40.59 11.12
CA ASP A 88 17.19 -41.32 10.53
C ASP A 88 16.70 -40.74 9.19
N GLN A 89 16.93 -41.48 8.10
CA GLN A 89 16.51 -41.08 6.75
C GLN A 89 14.98 -41.07 6.56
N TYR A 90 14.23 -41.85 7.34
CA TYR A 90 12.77 -41.78 7.37
C TYR A 90 12.28 -40.48 8.02
N ALA A 91 13.00 -39.99 9.04
CA ALA A 91 12.74 -38.72 9.68
C ALA A 91 12.96 -37.54 8.70
N ILE A 92 13.97 -37.60 7.83
CA ILE A 92 14.23 -36.59 6.79
C ILE A 92 13.06 -36.50 5.79
N ASN A 93 12.66 -37.62 5.21
CA ASN A 93 11.57 -37.64 4.24
C ASN A 93 10.25 -37.14 4.87
N SER A 94 9.98 -37.50 6.13
CA SER A 94 8.82 -37.00 6.87
C SER A 94 8.90 -35.49 7.12
N PHE A 95 10.09 -34.99 7.48
CA PHE A 95 10.33 -33.56 7.69
C PHE A 95 10.11 -32.75 6.41
N VAL A 96 10.69 -33.20 5.29
CA VAL A 96 10.53 -32.54 3.99
C VAL A 96 9.07 -32.55 3.53
N ALA A 97 8.39 -33.68 3.67
CA ALA A 97 6.97 -33.83 3.34
C ALA A 97 6.09 -32.86 4.14
N LYS A 98 6.34 -32.73 5.45
CA LYS A 98 5.50 -31.92 6.35
C LYS A 98 5.80 -30.43 6.31
N HIS A 99 7.07 -30.05 6.12
CA HIS A 99 7.51 -28.68 6.38
C HIS A 99 8.05 -27.94 5.17
N LEU A 100 8.68 -28.63 4.21
CA LEU A 100 9.38 -27.96 3.09
C LEU A 100 8.69 -28.11 1.74
N SER A 101 7.91 -29.17 1.54
CA SER A 101 7.29 -29.48 0.26
C SER A 101 6.46 -28.31 -0.27
N THR A 102 5.64 -27.69 0.59
CA THR A 102 4.83 -26.54 0.21
C THR A 102 5.67 -25.38 -0.30
N PHE A 103 6.76 -25.04 0.39
CA PHE A 103 7.66 -23.96 -0.02
C PHE A 103 8.39 -24.28 -1.33
N ILE A 104 8.87 -25.51 -1.50
CA ILE A 104 9.51 -25.96 -2.75
C ILE A 104 8.54 -25.83 -3.93
N TYR A 105 7.28 -26.22 -3.76
CA TYR A 105 6.31 -26.15 -4.84
C TYR A 105 5.74 -24.73 -5.08
N SER A 106 5.66 -23.88 -4.05
CA SER A 106 5.08 -22.54 -4.19
C SER A 106 6.10 -21.46 -4.59
N ALA A 107 7.37 -21.61 -4.24
CA ALA A 107 8.38 -20.58 -4.45
C ALA A 107 8.49 -20.09 -5.91
N PRO A 108 8.45 -20.95 -6.95
CA PRO A 108 8.47 -20.46 -8.34
C PRO A 108 7.28 -19.54 -8.65
N PHE A 109 6.09 -19.87 -8.15
CA PHE A 109 4.91 -19.04 -8.34
C PHE A 109 5.04 -17.69 -7.63
N ASP A 110 5.53 -17.69 -6.38
CA ASP A 110 5.70 -16.48 -5.58
C ASP A 110 6.73 -15.52 -6.21
N VAL A 111 7.86 -16.06 -6.69
CA VAL A 111 8.89 -15.26 -7.39
C VAL A 111 8.32 -14.71 -8.69
N LYS A 112 7.63 -15.54 -9.48
CA LYS A 112 7.06 -15.12 -10.77
C LYS A 112 6.02 -14.02 -10.60
N LEU A 113 5.11 -14.14 -9.62
CA LEU A 113 4.15 -13.09 -9.31
C LEU A 113 4.84 -11.77 -8.95
N THR A 114 5.95 -11.85 -8.22
CA THR A 114 6.76 -10.67 -7.88
C THR A 114 7.41 -10.06 -9.12
N ILE A 115 7.95 -10.88 -10.03
CA ILE A 115 8.48 -10.42 -11.32
C ILE A 115 7.42 -9.69 -12.14
N ASP A 116 6.21 -10.24 -12.24
CA ASP A 116 5.11 -9.65 -13.00
C ASP A 116 4.73 -8.26 -12.44
N GLN A 117 4.72 -8.13 -11.10
CA GLN A 117 4.49 -6.85 -10.42
C GLN A 117 5.65 -5.86 -10.58
N PHE A 118 6.89 -6.36 -10.66
CA PHE A 118 8.09 -5.54 -10.76
C PHE A 118 8.44 -5.15 -12.21
N LEU A 119 7.86 -5.84 -13.20
CA LEU A 119 8.14 -5.64 -14.63
C LEU A 119 8.03 -4.16 -15.09
N PRO A 120 7.02 -3.37 -14.67
CA PRO A 120 6.94 -1.96 -15.05
C PRO A 120 8.16 -1.13 -14.59
N LEU A 121 8.87 -1.60 -13.56
CA LEU A 121 10.01 -0.93 -12.94
C LEU A 121 11.37 -1.47 -13.41
N ALA A 122 11.37 -2.46 -14.31
CA ALA A 122 12.58 -3.17 -14.73
C ALA A 122 13.65 -2.27 -15.35
N THR A 123 13.26 -1.19 -16.04
CA THR A 123 14.21 -0.22 -16.62
C THR A 123 14.87 0.68 -15.58
N GLU A 124 14.16 0.99 -14.48
CA GLU A 124 14.68 1.83 -13.40
C GLU A 124 15.54 1.02 -12.41
N TYR A 125 15.15 -0.24 -12.18
CA TYR A 125 15.81 -1.17 -11.25
C TYR A 125 16.26 -2.46 -11.96
N PRO A 126 17.19 -2.36 -12.94
CA PRO A 126 17.58 -3.49 -13.76
C PRO A 126 18.33 -4.57 -12.98
N ARG A 127 19.07 -4.19 -11.92
CA ARG A 127 19.81 -5.15 -11.08
C ARG A 127 18.87 -6.00 -10.26
N GLU A 128 17.84 -5.37 -9.70
CA GLU A 128 16.84 -6.02 -8.88
C GLU A 128 16.00 -6.98 -9.72
N PHE A 129 15.61 -6.53 -10.93
CA PHE A 129 14.90 -7.37 -11.89
C PHE A 129 15.73 -8.58 -12.35
N ASP A 130 17.01 -8.38 -12.71
CA ASP A 130 17.93 -9.49 -13.06
C ASP A 130 18.10 -10.49 -11.91
N LYS A 131 18.21 -9.99 -10.67
CA LYS A 131 18.27 -10.88 -9.50
C LYS A 131 16.97 -11.66 -9.31
N LEU A 132 15.79 -11.06 -9.48
CA LEU A 132 14.52 -11.79 -9.40
C LEU A 132 14.45 -12.92 -10.44
N GLN A 133 14.94 -12.69 -11.66
CA GLN A 133 15.00 -13.72 -12.69
C GLN A 133 15.96 -14.87 -12.31
N LYS A 134 17.12 -14.55 -11.72
CA LYS A 134 18.05 -15.56 -11.20
C LYS A 134 17.46 -16.33 -10.04
N ASP A 135 16.76 -15.65 -9.12
CA ASP A 135 16.06 -16.29 -8.01
C ASP A 135 14.94 -17.22 -8.52
N LEU A 136 14.26 -16.87 -9.62
CA LEU A 136 13.25 -17.73 -10.26
C LEU A 136 13.88 -19.04 -10.76
N LEU A 137 14.97 -18.95 -11.53
CA LEU A 137 15.69 -20.12 -12.01
C LEU A 137 16.18 -20.98 -10.84
N LEU A 138 16.71 -20.35 -9.80
CA LEU A 138 17.18 -21.03 -8.60
C LEU A 138 16.08 -21.86 -7.94
N VAL A 139 14.87 -21.30 -7.77
CA VAL A 139 13.76 -22.01 -7.12
C VAL A 139 13.07 -23.03 -8.03
N GLU A 140 13.09 -22.84 -9.34
CA GLU A 140 12.59 -23.83 -10.31
C GLU A 140 13.48 -25.08 -10.37
N GLU A 141 14.79 -24.93 -10.12
CA GLU A 141 15.75 -26.02 -10.11
C GLU A 141 15.86 -26.74 -8.75
N LEU A 142 15.21 -26.23 -7.70
CA LEU A 142 15.22 -26.86 -6.37
C LEU A 142 14.61 -28.26 -6.42
N LYS A 143 15.41 -29.26 -6.06
CA LYS A 143 14.96 -30.64 -5.89
C LYS A 143 14.56 -30.88 -4.45
N GLN A 144 13.72 -31.89 -4.22
CA GLN A 144 13.46 -32.35 -2.86
C GLN A 144 14.77 -32.77 -2.19
N PRO A 145 15.12 -32.17 -1.03
CA PRO A 145 16.35 -32.51 -0.33
C PRO A 145 16.24 -33.92 0.25
N ASN A 146 17.34 -34.69 0.16
CA ASN A 146 17.38 -36.09 0.60
C ASN A 146 18.28 -36.34 1.81
N ASN A 147 18.92 -35.28 2.32
CA ASN A 147 19.75 -35.29 3.51
C ASN A 147 19.65 -33.95 4.25
N TYR A 148 20.13 -33.91 5.50
CA TYR A 148 20.02 -32.74 6.37
C TYR A 148 20.79 -31.50 5.87
N ASP A 149 21.94 -31.69 5.23
CA ASP A 149 22.70 -30.57 4.67
C ASP A 149 21.92 -29.91 3.53
N GLN A 150 21.34 -30.72 2.63
CA GLN A 150 20.46 -30.21 1.56
C GLN A 150 19.18 -29.57 2.10
N VAL A 151 18.62 -30.07 3.20
CA VAL A 151 17.49 -29.45 3.89
C VAL A 151 17.87 -28.04 4.35
N ASN A 152 19.01 -27.90 5.02
CA ASN A 152 19.49 -26.62 5.50
C ASN A 152 19.80 -25.65 4.35
N ASP A 153 20.47 -26.12 3.30
CA ASP A 153 20.77 -25.32 2.10
C ASP A 153 19.48 -24.82 1.41
N THR A 154 18.47 -25.68 1.35
CA THR A 154 17.14 -25.32 0.80
C THR A 154 16.48 -24.24 1.65
N ILE A 155 16.53 -24.37 2.99
CA ILE A 155 15.96 -23.37 3.91
C ILE A 155 16.68 -22.02 3.77
N VAL A 156 18.01 -22.02 3.75
CA VAL A 156 18.81 -20.80 3.58
C VAL A 156 18.51 -20.14 2.23
N THR A 157 18.33 -20.94 1.18
CA THR A 157 17.90 -20.45 -0.13
C THR A 157 16.56 -19.73 -0.05
N PHE A 158 15.56 -20.33 0.61
CA PHE A 158 14.26 -19.66 0.79
C PHE A 158 14.36 -18.37 1.60
N ILE A 159 15.17 -18.33 2.66
CA ILE A 159 15.39 -17.09 3.42
C ILE A 159 15.93 -15.98 2.51
N GLY A 160 16.92 -16.29 1.66
CA GLY A 160 17.50 -15.33 0.73
C GLY A 160 16.51 -14.85 -0.33
N VAL A 161 15.76 -15.77 -0.94
CA VAL A 161 14.78 -15.48 -1.98
C VAL A 161 13.61 -14.65 -1.43
N TYR A 162 12.96 -15.11 -0.36
CA TYR A 162 11.82 -14.39 0.21
C TYR A 162 12.21 -13.05 0.84
N GLY A 163 13.42 -12.95 1.41
CA GLY A 163 13.98 -11.67 1.84
C GLY A 163 14.08 -10.68 0.68
N PHE A 164 14.55 -11.15 -0.48
CA PHE A 164 14.69 -10.30 -1.65
C PHE A 164 13.37 -9.95 -2.34
N ILE A 165 12.43 -10.90 -2.43
CA ILE A 165 11.05 -10.65 -2.88
C ILE A 165 10.40 -9.54 -2.05
N SER A 166 10.62 -9.56 -0.73
CA SER A 166 10.10 -8.53 0.17
C SER A 166 10.64 -7.14 -0.18
N CYS A 167 11.96 -7.02 -0.38
CA CYS A 167 12.58 -5.76 -0.82
C CYS A 167 11.96 -5.25 -2.14
N CYS A 168 11.79 -6.13 -3.13
CA CYS A 168 11.20 -5.75 -4.42
C CYS A 168 9.73 -5.32 -4.27
N SER A 169 8.95 -6.06 -3.46
CA SER A 169 7.55 -5.73 -3.17
C SER A 169 7.40 -4.36 -2.49
N LYS A 170 8.38 -3.96 -1.66
CA LYS A 170 8.42 -2.63 -1.06
C LYS A 170 8.60 -1.53 -2.11
N ILE A 171 9.54 -1.71 -3.04
CA ILE A 171 9.78 -0.76 -4.13
C ILE A 171 8.51 -0.60 -4.98
N VAL A 172 7.85 -1.70 -5.34
CA VAL A 172 6.56 -1.67 -6.07
C VAL A 172 5.52 -0.87 -5.30
N ALA A 173 5.36 -1.14 -4.00
CA ALA A 173 4.40 -0.42 -3.16
C ALA A 173 4.71 1.09 -3.05
N GLU A 174 5.99 1.48 -3.09
CA GLU A 174 6.43 2.87 -3.05
C GLU A 174 6.09 3.59 -4.35
N LYS A 175 6.37 2.93 -5.49
CA LYS A 175 6.05 3.48 -6.82
C LYS A 175 4.55 3.61 -7.03
N GLU A 176 3.77 2.60 -6.68
CA GLU A 176 2.31 2.67 -6.67
C GLU A 176 1.79 3.82 -5.79
N ALA A 177 2.47 4.12 -4.68
CA ALA A 177 2.09 5.25 -3.83
C ALA A 177 2.39 6.58 -4.53
N LEU A 178 3.58 6.75 -5.10
CA LEU A 178 3.98 7.96 -5.80
C LEU A 178 3.06 8.28 -6.99
N GLU A 179 2.66 7.27 -7.77
CA GLU A 179 1.72 7.44 -8.90
C GLU A 179 0.35 7.97 -8.44
N VAL A 180 -0.17 7.48 -7.31
CA VAL A 180 -1.43 7.99 -6.75
C VAL A 180 -1.32 9.45 -6.31
N PHE A 181 -0.12 9.89 -5.92
CA PHE A 181 0.16 11.27 -5.52
C PHE A 181 0.62 12.17 -6.69
N GLU A 182 0.93 11.62 -7.86
CA GLU A 182 1.48 12.35 -9.01
C GLU A 182 0.59 13.52 -9.49
N PRO A 183 -0.74 13.37 -9.61
CA PRO A 183 -1.63 14.48 -10.00
C PRO A 183 -1.61 15.66 -9.01
N TYR A 184 -1.12 15.41 -7.79
CA TYR A 184 -1.15 16.36 -6.68
C TYR A 184 0.24 16.92 -6.33
N ASN A 185 1.29 16.41 -6.97
CA ASN A 185 2.67 16.94 -6.89
C ASN A 185 2.94 18.03 -7.95
N ASN A 186 2.01 18.27 -8.86
CA ASN A 186 2.10 19.35 -9.84
C ASN A 186 1.44 20.62 -9.26
N PRO A 187 2.20 21.67 -8.91
CA PRO A 187 1.63 22.90 -8.30
C PRO A 187 0.71 23.71 -9.23
N ASN A 188 0.46 23.21 -10.45
CA ASN A 188 -0.34 23.84 -11.50
C ASN A 188 -1.56 23.02 -11.96
N ALA A 189 -1.94 21.94 -11.24
CA ALA A 189 -3.17 21.18 -11.49
C ALA A 189 -4.38 21.77 -10.72
#